data_AF-A0A2A2QUM1-F1
#
_entry.id   AF-A0A2A2QUM1-F1
#
_cell.length_a   1.000
_cell.length_b   1.000
_cell.length_c   1.000
_cell.angle_alpha   90.00
_cell.angle_beta   90.00
_cell.angle_gamma   90.00
#
_symmetry.space_group_name_H-M   'P 1'
#
loop_
_entity.id
_entity.type
_entity.pdbx_description
1 polymer ?
#
loop_
_entity_poly.entity_id
_entity_poly.type
_entity_poly.pdbx_seq_one_letter_code
_entity_poly.pdbx_strand_id
1 'polypeptide(L)'
;MAPVFSAEETKRGVTTDRPVNYEAFGAVGDGVADDMPAIVEAHAFANTHGLAVKTKPDATYHLGRRALTAIIATDTDWGTSKFIVDDTEVENHRVSLFAVRSLLAPITVSIAKLTRDQRQLDVRPPADCWVRVENSGRRRYIRRGLNQNNGSAQRDCFILRRDGTIEGDIDWDYATVTKVEARPIDERPLLLKGGVFTTTANRMNQEKGYNYWERNIVITRSNTTVDGLTHHVVGETDVGHPYHGFLAVSSCANVTLRDCFLTGHKTYSTIGAAGKPVSMGTYDVSANEVVNFTMIGCRMDNICDVTRWGVIGTNFCKNILLENCTLSRMDTHQGVSGTYTIRGCTLGHAGLNAIGRGVLTVENSTLNGRSLISLRSDYGSTWEGTVVIRNSRWIPACGAAVQPHLLAASNDGQHDFGYPCFMPREITIDGLVIEDRNVPKGYQGPFLFTDPDGASPGGANRPFPYALTERVTLRNVTTSSGKTIRTSPDAGFNARVRLVESN
;
A
#
# COMPACT_ATOMS: atom_id res chain seq x y z
N MET A 1 -28.06 2.91 -10.02
CA MET A 1 -27.88 3.69 -11.26
C MET A 1 -28.07 5.14 -10.91
N ALA A 2 -26.97 5.88 -10.75
CA ALA A 2 -27.02 7.33 -10.75
C ALA A 2 -27.18 7.80 -12.21
N PRO A 3 -27.85 8.93 -12.47
CA PRO A 3 -28.07 9.38 -13.84
C PRO A 3 -26.72 9.77 -14.45
N VAL A 4 -26.36 9.08 -15.54
CA VAL A 4 -25.33 9.52 -16.46
C VAL A 4 -25.90 10.74 -17.16
N PHE A 5 -25.43 11.93 -16.82
CA PHE A 5 -25.73 13.12 -17.62
C PHE A 5 -25.06 12.92 -18.99
N SER A 6 -25.86 12.61 -20.01
CA SER A 6 -25.43 12.76 -21.39
C SER A 6 -25.29 14.26 -21.64
N ALA A 7 -24.08 14.71 -21.95
CA ALA A 7 -23.87 16.05 -22.45
C ALA A 7 -24.65 16.20 -23.77
N GLU A 8 -25.66 17.09 -23.77
CA GLU A 8 -26.18 17.62 -25.03
C GLU A 8 -25.02 18.30 -25.77
N GLU A 9 -24.83 17.93 -27.04
CA GLU A 9 -23.87 18.54 -27.95
C GLU A 9 -24.14 20.03 -28.10
N THR A 10 -23.55 20.83 -27.20
CA THR A 10 -23.40 22.25 -27.45
C THR A 10 -22.25 22.36 -28.45
N LYS A 11 -22.59 22.58 -29.73
CA LYS A 11 -21.64 22.95 -30.79
C LYS A 11 -20.99 24.31 -30.49
N ARG A 12 -20.15 24.38 -29.46
CA ARG A 12 -19.06 25.35 -29.40
C ARG A 12 -17.93 24.73 -30.20
N GLY A 13 -17.52 25.38 -31.28
CA GLY A 13 -16.29 25.02 -31.99
C GLY A 13 -15.12 25.31 -31.06
N VAL A 14 -14.79 24.38 -30.17
CA VAL A 14 -13.62 24.49 -29.31
C VAL A 14 -12.41 24.27 -30.21
N THR A 15 -11.72 25.34 -30.58
CA THR A 15 -10.35 25.27 -31.10
C THR A 15 -9.46 24.78 -29.96
N THR A 16 -9.36 23.46 -29.80
CA THR A 16 -8.42 22.87 -28.85
C THR A 16 -7.05 22.80 -29.49
N ASP A 17 -6.06 23.43 -28.85
CA ASP A 17 -4.67 23.13 -29.11
C ASP A 17 -4.40 21.62 -28.91
N ARG A 18 -3.34 21.11 -29.54
CA ARG A 18 -2.83 19.76 -29.29
C ARG A 18 -1.49 19.94 -28.56
N PRO A 19 -1.39 19.62 -27.26
CA PRO A 19 -2.34 18.92 -26.36
C PRO A 19 -3.54 19.74 -25.89
N VAL A 20 -4.60 19.05 -25.43
CA VAL A 20 -5.81 19.64 -24.84
C VAL A 20 -5.45 20.39 -23.56
N ASN A 21 -5.89 21.64 -23.43
CA ASN A 21 -5.71 22.45 -22.23
C ASN A 21 -7.06 22.66 -21.52
N TYR A 22 -7.03 22.96 -20.22
CA TYR A 22 -8.25 23.16 -19.43
C TYR A 22 -8.96 24.48 -19.79
N GLU A 23 -8.21 25.50 -20.21
CA GLU A 23 -8.76 26.84 -20.48
C GLU A 23 -9.61 26.89 -21.75
N ALA A 24 -9.38 26.01 -22.73
CA ALA A 24 -10.26 25.82 -23.88
C ALA A 24 -11.68 25.39 -23.47
N PHE A 25 -11.83 24.84 -22.26
CA PHE A 25 -13.10 24.42 -21.66
C PHE A 25 -13.56 25.37 -20.55
N GLY A 26 -12.90 26.52 -20.39
CA GLY A 26 -13.32 27.59 -19.48
C GLY A 26 -12.72 27.52 -18.07
N ALA A 27 -11.68 26.72 -17.84
CA ALA A 27 -10.91 26.84 -16.59
C ALA A 27 -10.27 28.23 -16.51
N VAL A 28 -10.28 28.82 -15.33
CA VAL A 28 -9.70 30.14 -15.03
C VAL A 28 -8.27 29.97 -14.51
N GLY A 29 -8.03 29.00 -13.62
CA GLY A 29 -6.69 28.73 -13.09
C GLY A 29 -6.13 29.83 -12.19
N ASP A 30 -7.00 30.58 -11.50
CA ASP A 30 -6.64 31.68 -10.60
C ASP A 30 -6.55 31.28 -9.11
N GLY A 31 -6.84 30.01 -8.80
CA GLY A 31 -6.86 29.45 -7.46
C GLY A 31 -8.13 29.75 -6.66
N VAL A 32 -9.14 30.37 -7.30
CA VAL A 32 -10.40 30.78 -6.67
C VAL A 32 -11.61 30.18 -7.37
N ALA A 33 -11.66 30.26 -8.70
CA ALA A 33 -12.78 29.73 -9.48
C ALA A 33 -12.85 28.19 -9.36
N ASP A 34 -14.06 27.63 -9.27
CA ASP A 34 -14.23 26.17 -9.37
C ASP A 34 -13.90 25.72 -10.81
N ASP A 35 -12.67 25.21 -10.99
CA ASP A 35 -12.14 24.76 -12.28
C ASP A 35 -12.52 23.31 -12.58
N MET A 36 -13.06 22.57 -11.60
CA MET A 36 -13.47 21.18 -11.77
C MET A 36 -14.43 20.90 -12.95
N PRO A 37 -15.46 21.73 -13.27
CA PRO A 37 -16.31 21.48 -14.44
C PRO A 37 -15.52 21.47 -15.75
N ALA A 38 -14.66 22.48 -15.94
CA ALA A 38 -13.86 22.62 -17.15
C ALA A 38 -12.84 21.48 -17.27
N ILE A 39 -12.24 21.06 -16.16
CA ILE A 39 -11.33 19.92 -16.11
C ILE A 39 -12.05 18.62 -16.53
N VAL A 40 -13.28 18.39 -16.05
CA VAL A 40 -14.08 17.22 -16.45
C VAL A 40 -14.35 17.22 -17.96
N GLU A 41 -14.77 18.37 -18.51
CA GLU A 41 -15.08 18.49 -19.93
C GLU A 41 -13.84 18.30 -20.81
N ALA A 42 -12.71 18.90 -20.43
CA ALA A 42 -11.43 18.76 -21.13
C ALA A 42 -10.97 17.30 -21.20
N HIS A 43 -11.07 16.58 -20.08
CA HIS A 43 -10.73 15.15 -20.03
C HIS A 43 -11.71 14.28 -20.83
N ALA A 44 -13.01 14.57 -20.77
CA ALA A 44 -14.00 13.86 -21.58
C ALA A 44 -13.73 14.03 -23.08
N PHE A 45 -13.41 15.25 -23.51
CA PHE A 45 -13.01 15.54 -24.89
C PHE A 45 -11.71 14.81 -25.25
N ALA A 46 -10.68 14.91 -24.42
CA ALA A 46 -9.37 14.29 -24.65
C ALA A 46 -9.49 12.76 -24.81
N ASN A 47 -10.26 12.11 -23.94
CA ASN A 47 -10.51 10.66 -24.01
C ASN A 47 -11.23 10.27 -25.30
N THR A 48 -12.26 11.02 -25.70
CA THR A 48 -13.05 10.74 -26.92
C THR A 48 -12.19 10.82 -28.19
N HIS A 49 -11.20 11.71 -28.19
CA HIS A 49 -10.36 11.98 -29.36
C HIS A 49 -8.96 11.34 -29.27
N GLY A 50 -8.66 10.60 -28.19
CA GLY A 50 -7.34 10.01 -27.96
C GLY A 50 -6.22 11.04 -27.83
N LEU A 51 -6.51 12.23 -27.31
CA LEU A 51 -5.57 13.34 -27.18
C LEU A 51 -4.99 13.39 -25.77
N ALA A 52 -3.72 13.81 -25.66
CA ALA A 52 -3.11 14.11 -24.38
C ALA A 52 -3.65 15.42 -23.80
N VAL A 53 -3.63 15.53 -22.48
CA VAL A 53 -3.95 16.75 -21.73
C VAL A 53 -2.67 17.40 -21.21
N LYS A 54 -2.59 18.72 -21.26
CA LYS A 54 -1.49 19.49 -20.67
C LYS A 54 -2.00 20.78 -20.04
N THR A 55 -1.56 21.08 -18.83
CA THR A 55 -1.92 22.31 -18.12
C THR A 55 -0.93 23.44 -18.37
N LYS A 56 -1.35 24.67 -18.02
CA LYS A 56 -0.47 25.82 -17.98
C LYS A 56 0.44 25.75 -16.74
N PRO A 57 1.78 25.87 -16.88
CA PRO A 57 2.71 25.71 -15.76
C PRO A 57 2.49 26.66 -14.57
N ASP A 58 1.93 27.84 -14.82
CA ASP A 58 1.69 28.92 -13.86
C ASP A 58 0.26 28.95 -13.30
N ALA A 59 -0.65 28.13 -13.83
CA ALA A 59 -2.02 28.07 -13.35
C ALA A 59 -2.14 27.43 -11.96
N THR A 60 -3.11 27.91 -11.19
CA THR A 60 -3.55 27.31 -9.93
C THR A 60 -5.02 26.95 -10.08
N TYR A 61 -5.35 25.66 -10.16
CA TYR A 61 -6.72 25.21 -10.32
C TYR A 61 -7.35 24.93 -8.96
N HIS A 62 -8.49 25.55 -8.66
CA HIS A 62 -9.24 25.22 -7.46
C HIS A 62 -10.27 24.12 -7.77
N LEU A 63 -10.12 22.98 -7.10
CA LEU A 63 -10.98 21.81 -7.30
C LEU A 63 -12.17 21.94 -6.35
N GLY A 64 -13.22 22.62 -6.82
CA GLY A 64 -14.32 23.09 -5.99
C GLY A 64 -15.12 22.00 -5.27
N ARG A 65 -16.15 22.45 -4.57
CA ARG A 65 -16.97 21.63 -3.66
C ARG A 65 -17.82 20.56 -4.34
N ARG A 66 -18.03 20.66 -5.66
CA ARG A 66 -18.99 19.84 -6.38
C ARG A 66 -18.53 18.39 -6.50
N ALA A 67 -19.48 17.47 -6.43
CA ALA A 67 -19.23 16.03 -6.53
C ALA A 67 -18.98 15.60 -7.99
N LEU A 68 -17.83 15.98 -8.55
CA LEU A 68 -17.42 15.71 -9.92
C LEU A 68 -16.11 14.93 -9.99
N THR A 69 -15.98 14.10 -11.03
CA THR A 69 -14.77 13.30 -11.28
C THR A 69 -14.33 13.47 -12.72
N ALA A 70 -13.07 13.87 -12.93
CA ALA A 70 -12.44 13.87 -14.23
C ALA A 70 -11.89 12.48 -14.54
N ILE A 71 -12.36 11.88 -15.62
CA ILE A 71 -11.91 10.57 -16.07
C ILE A 71 -10.65 10.74 -16.91
N ILE A 72 -9.55 10.09 -16.53
CA ILE A 72 -8.30 10.15 -17.28
C ILE A 72 -8.05 8.80 -17.95
N ALA A 73 -8.01 8.78 -19.29
CA ALA A 73 -7.63 7.60 -20.07
C ALA A 73 -6.53 7.86 -21.11
N THR A 74 -5.98 9.08 -21.14
CA THR A 74 -4.87 9.49 -22.00
C THR A 74 -3.75 10.14 -21.18
N ASP A 75 -2.57 10.26 -21.78
CA ASP A 75 -1.41 10.90 -21.14
C ASP A 75 -1.78 12.32 -20.67
N THR A 76 -1.40 12.65 -19.44
CA THR A 76 -1.71 13.94 -18.82
C THR A 76 -0.45 14.54 -18.20
N ASP A 77 -0.08 15.74 -18.66
CA ASP A 77 1.06 16.51 -18.14
C ASP A 77 0.55 17.72 -17.38
N TRP A 78 0.47 17.59 -16.05
CA TRP A 78 0.19 18.71 -15.15
C TRP A 78 1.40 19.61 -14.93
N GLY A 79 2.59 19.22 -15.38
CA GLY A 79 3.81 20.02 -15.26
C GLY A 79 4.03 20.56 -13.84
N THR A 80 4.04 21.88 -13.71
CA THR A 80 4.19 22.58 -12.43
C THR A 80 2.91 23.26 -11.95
N SER A 81 1.77 23.01 -12.61
CA SER A 81 0.51 23.64 -12.22
C SER A 81 0.11 23.22 -10.81
N LYS A 82 -0.56 24.13 -10.11
CA LYS A 82 -0.99 23.92 -8.73
C LYS A 82 -2.45 23.54 -8.68
N PHE A 83 -2.82 22.74 -7.70
CA PHE A 83 -4.19 22.31 -7.46
C PHE A 83 -4.52 22.49 -5.98
N ILE A 84 -5.63 23.18 -5.71
CA ILE A 84 -6.14 23.37 -4.35
C ILE A 84 -7.33 22.41 -4.15
N VAL A 85 -7.21 21.55 -3.15
CA VAL A 85 -8.28 20.67 -2.68
C VAL A 85 -8.72 21.16 -1.31
N ASP A 86 -9.87 21.81 -1.26
CA ASP A 86 -10.48 22.25 0.00
C ASP A 86 -11.56 21.26 0.44
N ASP A 87 -11.27 20.50 1.49
CA ASP A 87 -12.17 19.48 2.06
C ASP A 87 -13.00 20.01 3.25
N THR A 88 -13.08 21.33 3.43
CA THR A 88 -13.89 21.94 4.49
C THR A 88 -15.39 21.75 4.28
N GLU A 89 -15.90 22.07 3.08
CA GLU A 89 -17.32 22.06 2.75
C GLU A 89 -17.57 21.50 1.34
N VAL A 90 -17.70 20.19 1.23
CA VAL A 90 -17.88 19.48 -0.05
C VAL A 90 -19.26 18.81 -0.14
N GLU A 91 -19.83 18.75 -1.35
CA GLU A 91 -21.14 18.13 -1.59
C GLU A 91 -21.13 16.63 -1.27
N ASN A 92 -20.04 15.94 -1.61
CA ASN A 92 -19.86 14.53 -1.33
C ASN A 92 -18.36 14.19 -1.18
N HIS A 93 -17.96 13.81 0.02
CA HIS A 93 -16.58 13.42 0.34
C HIS A 93 -16.18 12.05 -0.21
N ARG A 94 -17.12 11.27 -0.76
CA ARG A 94 -16.91 9.91 -1.31
C ARG A 94 -16.80 9.90 -2.84
N VAL A 95 -16.37 11.00 -3.42
CA VAL A 95 -16.20 11.13 -4.87
C VAL A 95 -14.78 11.56 -5.15
N SER A 96 -14.05 10.72 -5.90
CA SER A 96 -12.71 11.03 -6.38
C SER A 96 -12.70 12.23 -7.31
N LEU A 97 -11.64 13.03 -7.23
CA LEU A 97 -11.42 14.18 -8.10
C LEU A 97 -11.00 13.70 -9.48
N PHE A 98 -10.07 12.75 -9.53
CA PHE A 98 -9.60 12.15 -10.76
C PHE A 98 -9.74 10.63 -10.70
N ALA A 99 -10.15 10.02 -11.81
CA ALA A 99 -10.18 8.57 -11.96
C ALA A 99 -9.42 8.15 -13.21
N VAL A 100 -8.24 7.59 -13.01
CA VAL A 100 -7.42 6.98 -14.07
C VAL A 100 -7.96 5.59 -14.34
N ARG A 101 -8.62 5.39 -15.48
CA ARG A 101 -9.30 4.13 -15.80
C ARG A 101 -9.12 3.76 -17.28
N SER A 102 -9.15 2.46 -17.55
CA SER A 102 -9.24 1.97 -18.92
C SER A 102 -10.59 2.31 -19.53
N LEU A 103 -10.63 2.55 -20.83
CA LEU A 103 -11.88 2.62 -21.61
C LEU A 103 -12.30 1.25 -22.17
N LEU A 104 -11.45 0.23 -22.00
CA LEU A 104 -11.75 -1.13 -22.42
C LEU A 104 -12.79 -1.75 -21.48
N ALA A 105 -13.77 -2.45 -22.06
CA ALA A 105 -14.77 -3.18 -21.28
C ALA A 105 -14.11 -4.37 -20.56
N PRO A 106 -14.56 -4.72 -19.34
CA PRO A 106 -14.18 -5.98 -18.70
C PRO A 106 -14.47 -7.19 -19.59
N ILE A 107 -13.63 -8.21 -19.50
CA ILE A 107 -13.75 -9.44 -20.28
C ILE A 107 -14.46 -10.50 -19.41
N THR A 108 -15.39 -11.25 -20.00
CA THR A 108 -15.98 -12.40 -19.32
C THR A 108 -15.02 -13.59 -19.39
N VAL A 109 -14.57 -14.04 -18.22
CA VAL A 109 -13.74 -15.23 -18.05
C VAL A 109 -14.41 -16.15 -17.03
N SER A 110 -14.44 -17.44 -17.30
CA SER A 110 -14.93 -18.45 -16.37
C SER A 110 -13.78 -19.30 -15.85
N ILE A 111 -13.59 -19.29 -14.53
CA ILE A 111 -12.64 -20.11 -13.82
C ILE A 111 -13.44 -20.80 -12.72
N ALA A 112 -13.60 -22.11 -12.77
CA ALA A 112 -14.42 -22.85 -11.80
C ALA A 112 -13.62 -23.23 -10.54
N LYS A 113 -12.33 -23.53 -10.74
CA LYS A 113 -11.39 -23.98 -9.71
C LYS A 113 -9.99 -23.45 -10.01
N LEU A 114 -9.20 -23.30 -8.96
CA LEU A 114 -7.76 -23.02 -9.03
C LEU A 114 -7.06 -23.82 -7.94
N THR A 115 -5.83 -24.23 -8.19
CA THR A 115 -4.96 -24.75 -7.14
C THR A 115 -3.90 -23.71 -6.80
N ARG A 116 -3.42 -23.75 -5.57
CA ARG A 116 -2.30 -22.93 -5.13
C ARG A 116 -1.09 -23.13 -6.07
N ASP A 117 -0.39 -22.03 -6.35
CA ASP A 117 0.79 -21.96 -7.22
C ASP A 117 0.57 -22.43 -8.68
N GLN A 118 -0.69 -22.58 -9.11
CA GLN A 118 -1.03 -22.87 -10.50
C GLN A 118 -0.47 -21.80 -11.44
N ARG A 119 0.21 -22.24 -12.50
CA ARG A 119 0.93 -21.36 -13.45
C ARG A 119 0.22 -21.17 -14.80
N GLN A 120 -0.79 -21.99 -15.08
CA GLN A 120 -1.43 -22.06 -16.39
C GLN A 120 -2.92 -22.32 -16.25
N LEU A 121 -3.72 -21.68 -17.08
CA LEU A 121 -5.13 -21.98 -17.33
C LEU A 121 -5.35 -22.37 -18.80
N ASP A 122 -6.44 -23.06 -19.10
CA ASP A 122 -6.87 -23.33 -20.49
C ASP A 122 -7.66 -22.18 -21.10
N VAL A 123 -8.03 -21.18 -20.28
CA VAL A 123 -8.68 -19.95 -20.74
C VAL A 123 -7.69 -19.16 -21.60
N ARG A 124 -8.16 -18.64 -22.75
CA ARG A 124 -7.40 -17.80 -23.67
C ARG A 124 -8.15 -16.47 -23.86
N PRO A 125 -7.95 -15.47 -22.98
CA PRO A 125 -8.59 -14.18 -23.16
C PRO A 125 -8.03 -13.47 -24.41
N PRO A 126 -8.81 -12.59 -25.07
CA PRO A 126 -8.35 -11.86 -26.25
C PRO A 126 -7.25 -10.82 -25.95
N ALA A 127 -7.09 -10.46 -24.67
CA ALA A 127 -6.06 -9.56 -24.16
C ALA A 127 -5.47 -10.11 -22.86
N ASP A 128 -4.26 -9.70 -22.51
CA ASP A 128 -3.74 -9.91 -21.16
C ASP A 128 -4.67 -9.20 -20.18
N CYS A 129 -4.98 -9.84 -19.06
CA CYS A 129 -5.95 -9.33 -18.10
C CYS A 129 -5.35 -9.30 -16.70
N TRP A 130 -5.64 -8.25 -15.93
CA TRP A 130 -5.69 -8.40 -14.48
C TRP A 130 -6.96 -9.18 -14.15
N VAL A 131 -6.83 -10.24 -13.36
CA VAL A 131 -7.91 -11.14 -12.97
C VAL A 131 -8.02 -11.18 -11.46
N ARG A 132 -9.24 -11.06 -10.93
CA ARG A 132 -9.57 -11.33 -9.54
C ARG A 132 -10.51 -12.52 -9.45
N VAL A 133 -10.19 -13.45 -8.56
CA VAL A 133 -11.04 -14.59 -8.21
C VAL A 133 -11.48 -14.46 -6.76
N GLU A 134 -12.68 -14.95 -6.47
CA GLU A 134 -13.23 -14.97 -5.11
C GLU A 134 -13.94 -16.29 -4.83
N ASN A 135 -13.85 -16.74 -3.58
CA ASN A 135 -14.74 -17.72 -2.98
C ASN A 135 -15.41 -17.10 -1.74
N SER A 136 -16.68 -16.71 -1.89
CA SER A 136 -17.46 -16.08 -0.81
C SER A 136 -17.78 -17.04 0.35
N GLY A 137 -17.71 -18.35 0.11
CA GLY A 137 -17.95 -19.39 1.11
C GLY A 137 -16.79 -19.60 2.10
N ARG A 138 -15.65 -18.92 1.93
CA ARG A 138 -14.52 -18.98 2.86
C ARG A 138 -14.10 -17.59 3.31
N ARG A 139 -13.78 -17.47 4.60
CA ARG A 139 -13.25 -16.22 5.20
C ARG A 139 -11.77 -16.36 5.50
N ARG A 140 -10.99 -15.34 5.16
CA ARG A 140 -9.55 -15.21 5.45
C ARG A 140 -9.29 -13.88 6.13
N TYR A 141 -8.14 -13.75 6.80
CA TYR A 141 -7.72 -12.51 7.47
C TYR A 141 -8.70 -12.02 8.54
N ILE A 142 -9.23 -12.94 9.33
CA ILE A 142 -10.08 -12.67 10.50
C ILE A 142 -9.23 -11.95 11.55
N ARG A 143 -9.39 -10.64 11.66
CA ARG A 143 -8.51 -9.79 12.47
C ARG A 143 -8.74 -10.01 13.96
N ARG A 144 -7.65 -10.06 14.73
CA ARG A 144 -7.68 -10.05 16.20
C ARG A 144 -7.41 -8.65 16.76
N GLY A 145 -7.90 -8.38 17.97
CA GLY A 145 -7.52 -7.21 18.76
C GLY A 145 -8.51 -6.06 18.65
N LEU A 146 -8.04 -4.83 18.86
CA LEU A 146 -8.90 -3.65 19.01
C LEU A 146 -9.81 -3.38 17.80
N ASN A 147 -9.35 -3.78 16.61
CA ASN A 147 -10.06 -3.61 15.34
C ASN A 147 -10.58 -4.95 14.78
N GLN A 148 -10.88 -5.92 15.65
CA GLN A 148 -11.37 -7.24 15.26
C GLN A 148 -12.52 -7.21 14.24
N ASN A 149 -12.54 -8.19 13.34
CA ASN A 149 -13.55 -8.31 12.29
C ASN A 149 -13.78 -9.78 11.90
N ASN A 150 -14.73 -10.03 10.99
CA ASN A 150 -15.09 -11.37 10.51
C ASN A 150 -14.31 -11.81 9.25
N GLY A 151 -13.12 -11.24 9.05
CA GLY A 151 -12.29 -11.46 7.88
C GLY A 151 -12.89 -10.90 6.59
N SER A 152 -12.32 -11.32 5.46
CA SER A 152 -12.77 -11.03 4.09
C SER A 152 -13.00 -12.33 3.32
N ALA A 153 -13.78 -12.28 2.23
CA ALA A 153 -13.92 -13.46 1.37
C ALA A 153 -12.55 -13.89 0.86
N GLN A 154 -12.31 -15.19 0.75
CA GLN A 154 -11.10 -15.72 0.13
C GLN A 154 -11.01 -15.15 -1.29
N ARG A 155 -9.94 -14.42 -1.57
CA ARG A 155 -9.74 -13.75 -2.84
C ARG A 155 -8.27 -13.73 -3.21
N ASP A 156 -8.02 -13.59 -4.50
CA ASP A 156 -6.70 -13.46 -5.07
C ASP A 156 -6.75 -12.64 -6.36
N CYS A 157 -5.63 -12.05 -6.76
CA CYS A 157 -5.49 -11.35 -8.03
C CYS A 157 -4.19 -11.70 -8.75
N PHE A 158 -4.22 -11.83 -10.07
CA PHE A 158 -3.07 -12.22 -10.88
C PHE A 158 -3.21 -11.65 -12.30
N ILE A 159 -2.14 -11.69 -13.08
CA ILE A 159 -2.20 -11.40 -14.51
C ILE A 159 -2.42 -12.71 -15.26
N LEU A 160 -3.51 -12.79 -16.04
CA LEU A 160 -3.77 -13.87 -16.99
C LEU A 160 -3.34 -13.41 -18.38
N ARG A 161 -2.31 -14.05 -18.92
CA ARG A 161 -1.81 -13.80 -20.28
C ARG A 161 -2.73 -14.44 -21.33
N ARG A 162 -2.69 -13.92 -22.57
CA ARG A 162 -3.46 -14.45 -23.71
C ARG A 162 -3.25 -15.95 -23.95
N ASP A 163 -2.07 -16.45 -23.65
CA ASP A 163 -1.69 -17.87 -23.80
C ASP A 163 -2.11 -18.75 -22.61
N GLY A 164 -2.78 -18.19 -21.60
CA GLY A 164 -3.21 -18.87 -20.39
C GLY A 164 -2.22 -18.81 -19.23
N THR A 165 -1.03 -18.22 -19.41
CA THR A 165 -0.01 -18.10 -18.36
C THR A 165 -0.50 -17.23 -17.22
N ILE A 166 -0.24 -17.66 -15.99
CA ILE A 166 -0.51 -16.90 -14.76
C ILE A 166 0.79 -16.25 -14.27
N GLU A 167 0.76 -14.93 -14.12
CA GLU A 167 1.78 -14.16 -13.43
C GLU A 167 1.23 -13.59 -12.11
N GLY A 168 2.00 -13.76 -11.04
CA GLY A 168 1.51 -13.59 -9.67
C GLY A 168 0.91 -14.91 -9.18
N ASP A 169 1.66 -15.61 -8.33
CA ASP A 169 1.33 -16.95 -7.85
C ASP A 169 -0.05 -17.00 -7.20
N ILE A 170 -0.81 -18.06 -7.43
CA ILE A 170 -2.08 -18.27 -6.73
C ILE A 170 -1.79 -18.64 -5.26
N ASP A 171 -2.31 -17.86 -4.33
CA ASP A 171 -2.03 -17.99 -2.89
C ASP A 171 -2.82 -19.11 -2.22
N TRP A 172 -3.90 -19.56 -2.84
CA TRP A 172 -4.83 -20.49 -2.21
C TRP A 172 -5.41 -21.54 -3.16
N ASP A 173 -5.86 -22.64 -2.59
CA ASP A 173 -6.74 -23.57 -3.30
C ASP A 173 -8.18 -23.04 -3.34
N TYR A 174 -8.78 -23.10 -4.52
CA TYR A 174 -10.16 -22.78 -4.81
C TYR A 174 -10.84 -24.03 -5.37
N ALA A 175 -11.45 -24.82 -4.50
CA ALA A 175 -12.36 -25.91 -4.93
C ALA A 175 -13.58 -25.37 -5.68
N THR A 176 -13.96 -24.12 -5.38
CA THR A 176 -15.02 -23.37 -6.07
C THR A 176 -14.61 -21.90 -6.14
N VAL A 177 -14.84 -21.29 -7.29
CA VAL A 177 -14.75 -19.85 -7.50
C VAL A 177 -16.17 -19.32 -7.68
N THR A 178 -16.58 -18.38 -6.83
CA THR A 178 -17.93 -17.80 -6.83
C THR A 178 -18.03 -16.52 -7.65
N LYS A 179 -16.91 -15.84 -7.89
CA LYS A 179 -16.85 -14.64 -8.74
C LYS A 179 -15.49 -14.56 -9.43
N VAL A 180 -15.53 -14.19 -10.71
CA VAL A 180 -14.36 -13.82 -11.51
C VAL A 180 -14.58 -12.42 -12.05
N GLU A 181 -13.56 -11.59 -11.96
CA GLU A 181 -13.49 -10.30 -12.65
C GLU A 181 -12.21 -10.29 -13.48
N ALA A 182 -12.31 -9.95 -14.76
CA ALA A 182 -11.15 -9.81 -15.63
C ALA A 182 -11.19 -8.44 -16.31
N ARG A 183 -10.15 -7.65 -16.06
CA ARG A 183 -9.96 -6.32 -16.66
C ARG A 183 -8.81 -6.39 -17.65
N PRO A 184 -9.04 -6.10 -18.93
CA PRO A 184 -7.96 -6.08 -19.91
C PRO A 184 -6.88 -5.06 -19.51
N ILE A 185 -5.63 -5.41 -19.78
CA ILE A 185 -4.48 -4.54 -19.62
C ILE A 185 -4.30 -3.77 -20.93
N ASP A 186 -4.40 -2.45 -20.86
CA ASP A 186 -4.11 -1.58 -22.00
C ASP A 186 -2.68 -1.80 -22.52
N GLU A 187 -2.53 -2.02 -23.83
CA GLU A 187 -1.21 -2.27 -24.44
C GLU A 187 -0.29 -1.05 -24.36
N ARG A 188 -0.85 0.15 -24.55
CA ARG A 188 -0.12 1.40 -24.42
C ARG A 188 -0.10 1.85 -22.95
N PRO A 189 1.07 2.07 -22.35
CA PRO A 189 1.18 2.67 -21.02
C PRO A 189 0.61 4.10 -20.99
N LEU A 190 0.07 4.50 -19.84
CA LEU A 190 -0.38 5.86 -19.58
C LEU A 190 0.57 6.56 -18.62
N LEU A 191 0.95 7.79 -18.94
CA LEU A 191 1.78 8.65 -18.09
C LEU A 191 0.96 9.81 -17.53
N LEU A 192 0.95 9.92 -16.19
CA LEU A 192 0.62 11.14 -15.48
C LEU A 192 1.91 11.82 -15.03
N LYS A 193 2.09 13.09 -15.41
CA LYS A 193 3.33 13.83 -15.11
C LYS A 193 3.06 15.09 -14.30
N GLY A 194 3.82 15.26 -13.22
CA GLY A 194 3.87 16.48 -12.44
C GLY A 194 2.59 16.79 -11.66
N GLY A 195 2.37 18.08 -11.42
CA GLY A 195 1.26 18.62 -10.64
C GLY A 195 1.61 18.76 -9.15
N VAL A 196 1.25 19.90 -8.59
CA VAL A 196 1.42 20.21 -7.16
C VAL A 196 0.06 20.34 -6.50
N PHE A 197 -0.34 19.34 -5.73
CA PHE A 197 -1.63 19.29 -5.06
C PHE A 197 -1.49 19.67 -3.59
N THR A 198 -2.34 20.57 -3.12
CA THR A 198 -2.43 20.93 -1.69
C THR A 198 -3.83 20.65 -1.19
N THR A 199 -3.96 19.74 -0.22
CA THR A 199 -5.21 19.37 0.42
C THR A 199 -5.32 20.00 1.80
N THR A 200 -6.37 20.79 2.03
CA THR A 200 -6.78 21.22 3.38
C THR A 200 -7.63 20.13 4.00
N ALA A 201 -6.99 19.20 4.72
CA ALA A 201 -7.64 17.98 5.22
C ALA A 201 -8.18 18.12 6.65
N ASN A 202 -9.02 17.15 7.06
CA ASN A 202 -9.40 16.92 8.47
C ASN A 202 -10.05 18.14 9.15
N ARG A 203 -11.13 18.63 8.52
CA ARG A 203 -11.97 19.74 8.99
C ARG A 203 -13.39 19.35 9.34
N MET A 204 -13.82 18.14 8.96
CA MET A 204 -15.13 17.61 9.33
C MET A 204 -15.18 17.31 10.83
N ASN A 205 -16.23 17.79 11.49
CA ASN A 205 -16.55 17.42 12.87
C ASN A 205 -17.63 16.35 12.87
N GLN A 206 -17.45 15.31 13.68
CA GLN A 206 -18.44 14.25 13.84
C GLN A 206 -18.50 13.80 15.31
N GLU A 207 -19.71 13.78 15.88
CA GLU A 207 -19.90 13.43 17.29
C GLU A 207 -19.55 11.96 17.60
N LYS A 208 -19.76 11.06 16.64
CA LYS A 208 -19.53 9.61 16.81
C LYS A 208 -18.93 8.97 15.57
N GLY A 209 -17.84 8.24 15.75
CA GLY A 209 -17.20 7.48 14.68
C GLY A 209 -16.37 8.35 13.75
N TYR A 210 -16.19 7.88 12.53
CA TYR A 210 -15.44 8.56 11.48
C TYR A 210 -16.01 8.19 10.10
N ASN A 211 -15.63 8.96 9.08
CA ASN A 211 -15.98 8.75 7.68
C ASN A 211 -14.71 8.62 6.86
N TYR A 212 -14.72 7.74 5.87
CA TYR A 212 -13.64 7.66 4.90
C TYR A 212 -13.82 8.67 3.78
N TRP A 213 -12.76 9.41 3.47
CA TRP A 213 -12.70 10.40 2.39
C TRP A 213 -12.04 9.83 1.13
N GLU A 214 -12.59 10.18 -0.03
CA GLU A 214 -12.16 9.70 -1.35
C GLU A 214 -11.77 10.84 -2.31
N ARG A 215 -11.65 12.09 -1.86
CA ARG A 215 -11.26 13.24 -2.73
C ARG A 215 -9.79 13.14 -3.16
N ASN A 216 -9.54 12.24 -4.10
CA ASN A 216 -8.22 11.73 -4.46
C ASN A 216 -8.07 11.51 -5.98
N ILE A 217 -6.94 10.93 -6.36
CA ILE A 217 -6.68 10.34 -7.67
C ILE A 217 -6.78 8.82 -7.52
N VAL A 218 -7.89 8.24 -7.98
CA VAL A 218 -8.07 6.79 -8.01
C VAL A 218 -7.51 6.21 -9.30
N ILE A 219 -6.69 5.16 -9.20
CA ILE A 219 -6.01 4.51 -10.33
C ILE A 219 -6.48 3.07 -10.39
N THR A 220 -7.29 2.76 -11.40
CA THR A 220 -7.79 1.40 -11.70
C THR A 220 -7.37 0.91 -13.08
N ARG A 221 -6.59 1.72 -13.82
CA ARG A 221 -6.00 1.37 -15.11
C ARG A 221 -4.65 0.68 -14.92
N SER A 222 -4.48 -0.48 -15.52
CA SER A 222 -3.19 -1.17 -15.61
C SER A 222 -2.21 -0.39 -16.50
N ASN A 223 -0.91 -0.69 -16.40
CA ASN A 223 0.16 -0.03 -17.17
C ASN A 223 0.13 1.50 -17.01
N THR A 224 0.15 1.97 -15.76
CA THR A 224 0.07 3.40 -15.42
C THR A 224 1.32 3.83 -14.67
N THR A 225 1.92 4.94 -15.08
CA THR A 225 3.01 5.60 -14.35
C THR A 225 2.55 6.98 -13.89
N VAL A 226 2.76 7.28 -12.61
CA VAL A 226 2.67 8.64 -12.05
C VAL A 226 4.09 9.11 -11.78
N ASP A 227 4.50 10.22 -12.40
CA ASP A 227 5.88 10.70 -12.39
C ASP A 227 5.95 12.15 -11.90
N GLY A 228 6.65 12.39 -10.80
CA GLY A 228 6.93 13.75 -10.29
C GLY A 228 5.76 14.47 -9.63
N LEU A 229 4.68 13.77 -9.25
CA LEU A 229 3.55 14.38 -8.54
C LEU A 229 3.95 14.78 -7.12
N THR A 230 3.55 15.99 -6.70
CA THR A 230 3.73 16.47 -5.33
C THR A 230 2.38 16.61 -4.64
N HIS A 231 2.22 16.00 -3.48
CA HIS A 231 1.05 16.19 -2.63
C HIS A 231 1.41 16.72 -1.24
N HIS A 232 0.76 17.81 -0.85
CA HIS A 232 0.87 18.45 0.45
C HIS A 232 -0.46 18.35 1.20
N VAL A 233 -0.37 17.99 2.48
CA VAL A 233 -1.50 18.04 3.42
C VAL A 233 -1.27 19.19 4.39
N VAL A 234 -2.25 20.08 4.50
CA VAL A 234 -2.21 21.26 5.35
C VAL A 234 -3.48 21.38 6.19
N GLY A 235 -3.41 22.20 7.24
CA GLY A 235 -4.59 22.61 8.00
C GLY A 235 -5.23 21.53 8.88
N GLU A 236 -4.57 20.39 9.10
CA GLU A 236 -5.07 19.32 9.99
C GLU A 236 -5.23 19.80 11.44
N THR A 237 -6.42 19.57 12.01
CA THR A 237 -6.79 19.98 13.38
C THR A 237 -6.68 18.82 14.36
N ASP A 238 -7.32 18.92 15.52
CA ASP A 238 -7.42 17.85 16.53
C ASP A 238 -8.54 16.85 16.23
N VAL A 239 -9.37 17.13 15.21
CA VAL A 239 -10.36 16.19 14.67
C VAL A 239 -9.81 15.59 13.38
N GLY A 240 -9.99 14.29 13.20
CA GLY A 240 -9.42 13.56 12.08
C GLY A 240 -10.35 12.48 11.56
N HIS A 241 -10.24 12.24 10.25
CA HIS A 241 -10.97 11.25 9.49
C HIS A 241 -9.98 10.48 8.60
N PRO A 242 -10.16 9.16 8.39
CA PRO A 242 -9.31 8.43 7.48
C PRO A 242 -9.59 8.82 6.03
N TYR A 243 -8.54 8.86 5.20
CA TYR A 243 -8.67 8.97 3.74
C TYR A 243 -8.20 7.67 3.08
N HIS A 244 -8.74 7.41 1.89
CA HIS A 244 -8.39 6.24 1.09
C HIS A 244 -7.04 6.33 0.36
N GLY A 245 -6.17 7.30 0.68
CA GLY A 245 -5.00 7.65 -0.13
C GLY A 245 -5.32 8.77 -1.11
N PHE A 246 -4.42 9.74 -1.24
CA PHE A 246 -4.45 10.72 -2.33
C PHE A 246 -4.10 10.06 -3.68
N LEU A 247 -3.14 9.14 -3.68
CA LEU A 247 -2.93 8.19 -4.77
C LEU A 247 -3.49 6.83 -4.35
N ALA A 248 -4.67 6.48 -4.86
CA ALA A 248 -5.39 5.26 -4.51
C ALA A 248 -5.36 4.26 -5.66
N VAL A 249 -4.41 3.32 -5.63
CA VAL A 249 -4.22 2.31 -6.69
C VAL A 249 -4.98 1.05 -6.36
N SER A 250 -5.85 0.56 -7.25
CA SER A 250 -6.55 -0.69 -6.99
C SER A 250 -6.98 -1.47 -8.22
N SER A 251 -7.04 -2.80 -8.04
CA SER A 251 -7.64 -3.74 -9.00
C SER A 251 -7.09 -3.58 -10.41
N CYS A 252 -5.76 -3.56 -10.52
CA CYS A 252 -5.01 -3.33 -11.74
C CYS A 252 -3.60 -3.96 -11.66
N ALA A 253 -2.84 -3.85 -12.75
CA ALA A 253 -1.49 -4.39 -12.85
C ALA A 253 -0.48 -3.36 -13.38
N ASN A 254 0.79 -3.54 -13.04
CA ASN A 254 1.92 -2.77 -13.57
C ASN A 254 1.75 -1.27 -13.32
N VAL A 255 1.74 -0.87 -12.05
CA VAL A 255 1.64 0.54 -11.66
C VAL A 255 2.94 0.99 -11.03
N THR A 256 3.46 2.12 -11.51
CA THR A 256 4.67 2.76 -10.99
C THR A 256 4.35 4.16 -10.46
N LEU A 257 4.75 4.42 -9.21
CA LEU A 257 4.86 5.77 -8.67
C LEU A 257 6.34 6.16 -8.69
N ARG A 258 6.69 7.21 -9.42
CA ARG A 258 8.08 7.63 -9.66
C ARG A 258 8.26 9.06 -9.21
N ASP A 259 9.29 9.30 -8.42
CA ASP A 259 9.75 10.63 -8.02
C ASP A 259 8.64 11.52 -7.38
N CYS A 260 7.62 10.89 -6.79
CA CYS A 260 6.53 11.59 -6.12
C CYS A 260 6.96 12.10 -4.73
N PHE A 261 6.43 13.26 -4.36
CA PHE A 261 6.49 13.76 -2.98
C PHE A 261 5.14 13.53 -2.28
N LEU A 262 5.19 12.96 -1.08
CA LEU A 262 4.05 12.52 -0.30
C LEU A 262 4.06 13.18 1.09
N THR A 263 2.90 13.30 1.73
CA THR A 263 2.78 13.89 3.06
C THR A 263 2.12 12.92 4.04
N GLY A 264 2.79 12.61 5.15
CA GLY A 264 2.19 11.82 6.24
C GLY A 264 1.18 12.65 7.02
N HIS A 265 -0.02 12.11 7.26
CA HIS A 265 -1.07 12.75 8.06
C HIS A 265 -0.79 12.67 9.57
N LYS A 266 -1.40 13.54 10.37
CA LYS A 266 -1.46 13.37 11.83
C LYS A 266 -2.09 12.03 12.22
N THR A 267 -1.60 11.45 13.31
CA THR A 267 -2.22 10.29 13.95
C THR A 267 -3.31 10.76 14.92
N TYR A 268 -4.50 10.20 14.77
CA TYR A 268 -5.66 10.44 15.63
C TYR A 268 -5.99 9.21 16.49
N SER A 269 -6.99 9.32 17.35
CA SER A 269 -7.51 8.22 18.16
C SER A 269 -9.01 8.08 17.94
N THR A 270 -9.51 6.84 17.96
CA THR A 270 -10.93 6.51 17.86
C THR A 270 -11.26 5.30 18.73
N ILE A 271 -12.51 4.87 18.76
CA ILE A 271 -12.92 3.64 19.46
C ILE A 271 -12.96 2.48 18.46
N GLY A 272 -12.14 1.46 18.71
CA GLY A 272 -12.09 0.25 17.89
C GLY A 272 -13.30 -0.65 18.10
N ALA A 273 -13.43 -1.67 17.25
CA ALA A 273 -14.49 -2.68 17.31
C ALA A 273 -14.57 -3.45 18.65
N ALA A 274 -13.48 -3.47 19.42
CA ALA A 274 -13.45 -4.02 20.78
C ALA A 274 -13.93 -3.05 21.88
N GLY A 275 -14.47 -1.88 21.53
CA GLY A 275 -14.96 -0.88 22.48
C GLY A 275 -13.87 -0.13 23.25
N LYS A 276 -12.63 -0.16 22.76
CA LYS A 276 -11.44 0.44 23.40
C LYS A 276 -10.73 1.42 22.45
N PRO A 277 -10.00 2.42 22.98
CA PRO A 277 -9.25 3.36 22.16
C PRO A 277 -8.25 2.67 21.23
N VAL A 278 -8.15 3.15 19.99
CA VAL A 278 -7.21 2.68 18.98
C VAL A 278 -6.73 3.85 18.13
N SER A 279 -5.48 3.81 17.69
CA SER A 279 -4.95 4.78 16.74
C SER A 279 -5.66 4.70 15.40
N MET A 280 -5.91 5.86 14.82
CA MET A 280 -6.53 6.04 13.51
C MET A 280 -5.63 6.98 12.72
N GLY A 281 -5.29 6.60 11.50
CA GLY A 281 -4.49 7.46 10.64
C GLY A 281 -4.83 7.24 9.19
N THR A 282 -4.27 8.12 8.36
CA THR A 282 -4.54 8.21 6.93
C THR A 282 -3.29 7.89 6.15
N TYR A 283 -3.46 7.13 5.08
CA TYR A 283 -2.41 6.95 4.07
C TYR A 283 -2.51 8.04 3.03
N ASP A 284 -1.36 8.48 2.56
CA ASP A 284 -1.29 9.33 1.37
C ASP A 284 -1.28 8.48 0.09
N VAL A 285 -0.76 7.25 0.19
CA VAL A 285 -0.80 6.24 -0.87
C VAL A 285 -1.50 4.99 -0.37
N SER A 286 -2.44 4.47 -1.15
CA SER A 286 -2.98 3.14 -0.93
C SER A 286 -2.80 2.27 -2.18
N ALA A 287 -2.51 0.98 -1.96
CA ALA A 287 -2.52 -0.02 -3.03
C ALA A 287 -3.34 -1.23 -2.60
N ASN A 288 -4.34 -1.64 -3.37
CA ASN A 288 -5.18 -2.79 -3.06
C ASN A 288 -5.42 -3.69 -4.27
N GLU A 289 -5.09 -4.98 -4.16
CA GLU A 289 -5.23 -5.96 -5.26
C GLU A 289 -4.46 -5.55 -6.52
N VAL A 290 -3.21 -5.11 -6.34
CA VAL A 290 -2.33 -4.68 -7.43
C VAL A 290 -1.26 -5.73 -7.70
N VAL A 291 -1.10 -6.16 -8.95
CA VAL A 291 0.00 -7.04 -9.38
C VAL A 291 1.11 -6.18 -10.00
N ASN A 292 2.35 -6.34 -9.53
CA ASN A 292 3.50 -5.52 -9.91
C ASN A 292 3.32 -4.04 -9.54
N PHE A 293 3.36 -3.76 -8.23
CA PHE A 293 3.32 -2.40 -7.70
C PHE A 293 4.72 -1.89 -7.39
N THR A 294 5.09 -0.76 -7.98
CA THR A 294 6.45 -0.21 -7.89
C THR A 294 6.44 1.23 -7.41
N MET A 295 7.33 1.56 -6.46
CA MET A 295 7.66 2.93 -6.08
C MET A 295 9.15 3.17 -6.29
N ILE A 296 9.50 4.23 -7.00
CA ILE A 296 10.89 4.58 -7.31
C ILE A 296 11.12 6.04 -6.93
N GLY A 297 12.14 6.31 -6.11
CA GLY A 297 12.56 7.69 -5.82
C GLY A 297 11.56 8.52 -5.01
N CYS A 298 10.41 7.96 -4.60
CA CYS A 298 9.38 8.66 -3.82
C CYS A 298 9.89 9.11 -2.45
N ARG A 299 9.47 10.30 -2.01
CA ARG A 299 9.98 10.94 -0.78
C ARG A 299 8.88 11.57 0.05
N MET A 300 9.18 11.76 1.33
CA MET A 300 8.45 12.65 2.23
C MET A 300 9.42 13.24 3.26
N ASP A 301 9.00 14.33 3.89
CA ASP A 301 9.71 14.89 5.04
C ASP A 301 9.33 14.19 6.35
N ASN A 302 10.11 14.44 7.40
CA ASN A 302 9.77 14.06 8.79
C ASN A 302 9.48 12.56 8.97
N ILE A 303 10.23 11.69 8.29
CA ILE A 303 10.00 10.22 8.33
C ILE A 303 10.04 9.63 9.76
N CYS A 304 10.74 10.29 10.69
CA CYS A 304 10.85 9.88 12.10
C CYS A 304 9.86 10.59 13.05
N ASP A 305 8.95 11.42 12.55
CA ASP A 305 7.92 12.09 13.37
C ASP A 305 6.83 11.08 13.77
N VAL A 306 6.88 10.64 15.02
CA VAL A 306 5.94 9.66 15.61
C VAL A 306 4.54 10.21 15.84
N THR A 307 4.34 11.54 15.70
CA THR A 307 3.00 12.14 15.77
C THR A 307 2.21 11.96 14.48
N ARG A 308 2.90 11.56 13.39
CA ARG A 308 2.31 11.30 12.07
C ARG A 308 2.15 9.81 11.80
N TRP A 309 1.15 9.49 11.00
CA TRP A 309 0.90 8.13 10.56
C TRP A 309 1.88 7.72 9.45
N GLY A 310 1.96 6.42 9.18
CA GLY A 310 2.73 5.92 8.06
C GLY A 310 2.11 6.31 6.72
N VAL A 311 2.92 6.61 5.71
CA VAL A 311 2.46 7.26 4.46
C VAL A 311 1.74 6.32 3.48
N ILE A 312 2.03 5.02 3.53
CA ILE A 312 1.47 4.03 2.59
C ILE A 312 0.91 2.81 3.30
N GLY A 313 -0.22 2.29 2.82
CA GLY A 313 -0.78 0.99 3.20
C GLY A 313 -1.14 0.14 1.98
N THR A 314 -0.79 -1.14 2.01
CA THR A 314 -1.03 -2.08 0.90
C THR A 314 -1.82 -3.31 1.33
N ASN A 315 -2.65 -3.84 0.45
CA ASN A 315 -3.52 -4.99 0.71
C ASN A 315 -3.63 -5.87 -0.54
N PHE A 316 -3.49 -7.20 -0.40
CA PHE A 316 -3.69 -8.17 -1.49
C PHE A 316 -2.83 -7.89 -2.74
N CYS A 317 -1.70 -7.20 -2.59
CA CYS A 317 -0.80 -6.88 -3.70
C CYS A 317 0.19 -8.01 -3.96
N LYS A 318 0.60 -8.19 -5.21
CA LYS A 318 1.66 -9.12 -5.59
C LYS A 318 2.83 -8.37 -6.20
N ASN A 319 4.04 -8.87 -5.95
CA ASN A 319 5.28 -8.34 -6.54
C ASN A 319 5.46 -6.84 -6.26
N ILE A 320 5.80 -6.51 -5.02
CA ILE A 320 6.03 -5.12 -4.58
C ILE A 320 7.52 -4.79 -4.68
N LEU A 321 7.85 -3.67 -5.31
CA LEU A 321 9.19 -3.09 -5.34
C LEU A 321 9.18 -1.66 -4.81
N LEU A 322 10.00 -1.39 -3.79
CA LEU A 322 10.41 -0.05 -3.40
C LEU A 322 11.88 0.12 -3.73
N GLU A 323 12.22 1.15 -4.49
CA GLU A 323 13.59 1.43 -4.91
C GLU A 323 13.94 2.90 -4.68
N ASN A 324 15.02 3.17 -3.94
CA ASN A 324 15.53 4.51 -3.69
C ASN A 324 14.52 5.49 -3.06
N CYS A 325 13.58 4.98 -2.26
CA CYS A 325 12.56 5.79 -1.58
C CYS A 325 12.98 6.25 -0.18
N THR A 326 12.47 7.39 0.27
CA THR A 326 12.59 7.91 1.64
C THR A 326 11.21 8.14 2.23
N LEU A 327 10.71 7.21 3.05
CA LEU A 327 9.32 7.17 3.51
C LEU A 327 9.23 6.92 5.02
N SER A 328 8.13 7.32 5.68
CA SER A 328 7.92 7.01 7.10
C SER A 328 7.66 5.53 7.36
N ARG A 329 7.14 4.83 6.34
CA ARG A 329 6.67 3.45 6.44
C ARG A 329 6.63 2.76 5.09
N MET A 330 6.72 1.43 5.11
CA MET A 330 6.06 0.57 4.14
C MET A 330 5.22 -0.48 4.90
N ASP A 331 3.93 -0.59 4.58
CA ASP A 331 2.99 -1.44 5.33
C ASP A 331 2.17 -2.32 4.41
N THR A 332 2.22 -3.61 4.70
CA THR A 332 1.29 -4.59 4.17
C THR A 332 0.29 -4.92 5.26
N HIS A 333 -1.00 -4.67 5.02
CA HIS A 333 -2.07 -4.98 5.97
C HIS A 333 -2.51 -6.43 5.87
N GLN A 334 -2.71 -6.96 4.66
CA GLN A 334 -3.22 -8.31 4.41
C GLN A 334 -2.74 -8.83 3.06
N GLY A 335 -2.45 -10.13 2.97
CA GLY A 335 -2.38 -10.89 1.72
C GLY A 335 -1.39 -10.44 0.66
N VAL A 336 -0.21 -9.96 1.03
CA VAL A 336 0.85 -9.68 0.06
C VAL A 336 1.57 -10.98 -0.34
N SER A 337 1.95 -11.13 -1.60
CA SER A 337 2.66 -12.33 -2.07
C SER A 337 3.60 -12.11 -3.25
N GLY A 338 4.40 -13.13 -3.57
CA GLY A 338 5.42 -13.10 -4.61
C GLY A 338 6.73 -12.50 -4.11
N THR A 339 7.29 -11.55 -4.86
CA THR A 339 8.50 -10.81 -4.44
C THR A 339 8.13 -9.54 -3.69
N TYR A 340 8.80 -9.29 -2.57
CA TYR A 340 8.66 -8.04 -1.84
C TYR A 340 10.03 -7.46 -1.56
N THR A 341 10.42 -6.42 -2.31
CA THR A 341 11.79 -5.90 -2.31
C THR A 341 11.82 -4.45 -1.86
N ILE A 342 12.66 -4.18 -0.86
CA ILE A 342 13.02 -2.85 -0.36
C ILE A 342 14.50 -2.63 -0.67
N ARG A 343 14.81 -1.79 -1.65
CA ARG A 343 16.17 -1.57 -2.16
C ARG A 343 16.56 -0.09 -2.10
N GLY A 344 17.72 0.21 -1.52
CA GLY A 344 18.21 1.60 -1.52
C GLY A 344 17.34 2.55 -0.72
N CYS A 345 16.46 2.04 0.15
CA CYS A 345 15.42 2.84 0.80
C CYS A 345 15.85 3.33 2.18
N THR A 346 15.26 4.45 2.61
CA THR A 346 15.23 4.88 4.00
C THR A 346 13.79 4.84 4.53
N LEU A 347 13.49 3.95 5.47
CA LEU A 347 12.17 3.88 6.13
C LEU A 347 12.24 4.44 7.55
N GLY A 348 11.28 5.29 7.90
CA GLY A 348 11.21 6.03 9.16
C GLY A 348 10.64 5.25 10.36
N HIS A 349 10.01 5.99 11.29
CA HIS A 349 9.63 5.49 12.61
C HIS A 349 8.65 4.31 12.58
N ALA A 350 7.74 4.31 11.60
CA ALA A 350 6.74 3.26 11.47
C ALA A 350 7.29 2.02 10.75
N GLY A 351 8.44 2.16 10.08
CA GLY A 351 9.27 1.06 9.61
C GLY A 351 8.62 0.18 8.53
N LEU A 352 8.94 -1.11 8.57
CA LEU A 352 8.48 -2.10 7.62
C LEU A 352 7.54 -3.09 8.32
N ASN A 353 6.25 -3.01 7.99
CA ASN A 353 5.30 -4.03 8.37
C ASN A 353 5.13 -5.03 7.22
N ALA A 354 5.13 -6.32 7.56
CA ALA A 354 5.01 -7.41 6.62
C ALA A 354 3.93 -8.41 7.05
N ILE A 355 3.16 -8.92 6.08
CA ILE A 355 2.31 -10.09 6.18
C ILE A 355 2.08 -10.65 4.79
N GLY A 356 2.24 -11.96 4.62
CA GLY A 356 2.15 -12.53 3.29
C GLY A 356 2.86 -13.86 3.11
N ARG A 357 3.33 -14.06 1.88
CA ARG A 357 4.15 -15.22 1.48
C ARG A 357 5.15 -14.86 0.38
N GLY A 358 6.13 -15.72 0.17
CA GLY A 358 7.16 -15.55 -0.86
C GLY A 358 8.47 -15.01 -0.30
N VAL A 359 9.14 -14.13 -1.05
CA VAL A 359 10.50 -13.67 -0.71
C VAL A 359 10.48 -12.19 -0.34
N LEU A 360 10.76 -11.89 0.93
CA LEU A 360 10.97 -10.53 1.42
C LEU A 360 12.47 -10.22 1.39
N THR A 361 12.87 -9.19 0.63
CA THR A 361 14.26 -8.74 0.53
C THR A 361 14.39 -7.30 1.00
N VAL A 362 15.30 -7.05 1.93
CA VAL A 362 15.76 -5.71 2.33
C VAL A 362 17.23 -5.60 1.97
N GLU A 363 17.58 -4.73 1.03
CA GLU A 363 18.96 -4.59 0.57
C GLU A 363 19.40 -3.14 0.42
N ASN A 364 20.65 -2.84 0.76
CA ASN A 364 21.25 -1.50 0.64
C ASN A 364 20.38 -0.41 1.28
N SER A 365 19.68 -0.71 2.39
CA SER A 365 18.64 0.14 2.95
C SER A 365 18.90 0.52 4.41
N THR A 366 18.37 1.66 4.84
CA THR A 366 18.36 2.10 6.24
C THR A 366 16.93 2.09 6.79
N LEU A 367 16.67 1.29 7.80
CA LEU A 367 15.34 1.23 8.42
C LEU A 367 15.42 1.78 9.84
N ASN A 368 14.40 2.53 10.25
CA ASN A 368 14.38 3.24 11.54
C ASN A 368 13.22 2.81 12.45
N GLY A 369 12.49 1.75 12.05
CA GLY A 369 11.39 1.21 12.84
C GLY A 369 11.85 0.68 14.20
N ARG A 370 10.91 0.53 15.14
CA ARG A 370 11.18 -0.13 16.43
C ARG A 370 11.73 -1.55 16.27
N SER A 371 11.33 -2.23 15.19
CA SER A 371 11.91 -3.47 14.69
C SER A 371 12.39 -3.25 13.25
N LEU A 372 13.32 -4.05 12.75
CA LEU A 372 13.71 -4.00 11.35
C LEU A 372 12.55 -4.47 10.45
N ILE A 373 11.90 -5.57 10.84
CA ILE A 373 10.70 -6.11 10.21
C ILE A 373 9.67 -6.40 11.30
N SER A 374 8.43 -5.97 11.09
CA SER A 374 7.32 -6.20 12.01
C SER A 374 6.24 -7.04 11.32
N LEU A 375 6.05 -8.27 11.77
CA LEU A 375 4.96 -9.13 11.31
C LEU A 375 3.66 -8.75 12.00
N ARG A 376 2.59 -8.55 11.22
CA ARG A 376 1.29 -8.07 11.73
C ARG A 376 0.60 -9.12 12.62
N SER A 377 0.74 -8.98 13.95
CA SER A 377 0.17 -9.92 14.93
C SER A 377 -1.36 -9.93 14.98
N ASP A 378 -2.01 -8.82 14.64
CA ASP A 378 -3.46 -8.73 14.48
C ASP A 378 -3.99 -9.56 13.30
N TYR A 379 -3.09 -10.07 12.46
CA TYR A 379 -3.34 -11.04 11.39
C TYR A 379 -2.40 -12.25 11.50
N GLY A 380 -2.03 -12.65 12.72
CA GLY A 380 -1.35 -13.92 12.98
C GLY A 380 0.15 -13.93 12.69
N SER A 381 0.76 -12.76 12.48
CA SER A 381 2.21 -12.59 12.26
C SER A 381 2.76 -13.39 11.07
N THR A 382 1.98 -13.57 10.01
CA THR A 382 2.34 -14.54 8.97
C THR A 382 3.28 -13.98 7.89
N TRP A 383 4.42 -14.62 7.67
CA TRP A 383 5.18 -14.59 6.42
C TRP A 383 5.57 -16.02 6.01
N GLU A 384 4.83 -16.62 5.08
CA GLU A 384 5.13 -17.96 4.58
C GLU A 384 6.18 -17.90 3.46
N GLY A 385 7.46 -18.04 3.83
CA GLY A 385 8.54 -18.04 2.85
C GLY A 385 9.88 -17.66 3.47
N THR A 386 10.64 -16.83 2.76
CA THR A 386 12.01 -16.47 3.15
C THR A 386 12.19 -14.97 3.33
N VAL A 387 13.12 -14.61 4.22
CA VAL A 387 13.56 -13.23 4.42
C VAL A 387 15.06 -13.14 4.12
N VAL A 388 15.42 -12.11 3.37
CA VAL A 388 16.81 -11.83 2.97
C VAL A 388 17.13 -10.39 3.32
N ILE A 389 18.19 -10.17 4.10
CA ILE A 389 18.69 -8.85 4.48
C ILE A 389 20.14 -8.72 4.01
N ARG A 390 20.45 -7.70 3.22
CA ARG A 390 21.80 -7.49 2.66
C ARG A 390 22.28 -6.05 2.82
N ASN A 391 23.53 -5.86 3.23
CA ASN A 391 24.23 -4.56 3.19
C ASN A 391 23.37 -3.40 3.73
N SER A 392 22.71 -3.62 4.86
CA SER A 392 21.67 -2.72 5.38
C SER A 392 22.03 -2.20 6.76
N ARG A 393 21.37 -1.12 7.15
CA ARG A 393 21.52 -0.50 8.46
C ARG A 393 20.17 -0.43 9.16
N TRP A 394 20.16 -0.71 10.45
CA TRP A 394 18.98 -0.57 11.28
C TRP A 394 19.26 0.38 12.44
N ILE A 395 18.43 1.41 12.59
CA ILE A 395 18.45 2.37 13.68
C ILE A 395 17.18 2.18 14.50
N PRO A 396 17.18 1.34 15.55
CA PRO A 396 15.97 1.01 16.29
C PRO A 396 15.23 2.25 16.79
N ALA A 397 13.94 2.33 16.49
CA ALA A 397 13.03 3.38 16.94
C ALA A 397 13.54 4.81 16.68
N CYS A 398 14.10 5.06 15.50
CA CYS A 398 14.73 6.34 15.14
C CYS A 398 15.77 6.83 16.18
N GLY A 399 16.44 5.91 16.87
CA GLY A 399 17.45 6.21 17.88
C GLY A 399 16.91 6.45 19.29
N ALA A 400 15.61 6.28 19.53
CA ALA A 400 15.06 6.30 20.88
C ALA A 400 15.54 5.10 21.72
N ALA A 401 15.57 5.26 23.05
CA ALA A 401 16.01 4.20 23.95
C ALA A 401 15.05 3.00 23.94
N VAL A 402 15.48 1.87 23.36
CA VAL A 402 14.67 0.65 23.24
C VAL A 402 15.53 -0.62 23.37
N GLN A 403 14.92 -1.73 23.79
CA GLN A 403 15.49 -3.06 23.55
C GLN A 403 15.21 -3.44 22.09
N PRO A 404 16.24 -3.59 21.23
CA PRO A 404 16.01 -3.93 19.84
C PRO A 404 15.62 -5.40 19.67
N HIS A 405 14.57 -5.63 18.90
CA HIS A 405 14.20 -6.93 18.31
C HIS A 405 14.16 -6.78 16.79
N LEU A 406 14.97 -7.53 16.05
CA LEU A 406 15.11 -7.38 14.61
C LEU A 406 13.80 -7.74 13.90
N LEU A 407 13.25 -8.92 14.19
CA LEU A 407 11.96 -9.38 13.68
C LEU A 407 10.94 -9.44 14.83
N ALA A 408 9.92 -8.61 14.76
CA ALA A 408 8.78 -8.67 15.69
C ALA A 408 7.70 -9.59 15.14
N ALA A 409 7.33 -10.61 15.92
CA ALA A 409 6.24 -11.53 15.66
C ALA A 409 5.61 -11.96 16.98
N SER A 410 4.29 -12.18 16.97
CA SER A 410 3.55 -12.71 18.10
C SER A 410 2.26 -13.40 17.65
N ASN A 411 2.09 -14.67 18.03
CA ASN A 411 0.91 -15.49 17.80
C ASN A 411 0.86 -16.63 18.84
N ASP A 412 -0.07 -16.52 19.79
CA ASP A 412 -0.28 -17.50 20.88
C ASP A 412 -1.01 -18.80 20.43
N GLY A 413 -1.41 -18.87 19.15
CA GLY A 413 -2.11 -20.00 18.55
C GLY A 413 -3.55 -20.21 19.02
N GLN A 414 -4.18 -19.19 19.62
CA GLN A 414 -5.53 -19.27 20.16
C GLN A 414 -6.62 -18.72 19.22
N HIS A 415 -6.24 -18.01 18.16
CA HIS A 415 -7.19 -17.31 17.28
C HIS A 415 -7.19 -17.91 15.88
N ASP A 416 -8.40 -18.17 15.35
CA ASP A 416 -8.58 -18.56 13.95
C ASP A 416 -8.50 -17.33 13.05
N PHE A 417 -7.37 -17.12 12.38
CA PHE A 417 -7.22 -16.07 11.37
C PHE A 417 -7.91 -16.45 10.04
N GLY A 418 -8.43 -17.67 9.94
CA GLY A 418 -8.96 -18.27 8.73
C GLY A 418 -7.88 -18.88 7.85
N TYR A 419 -6.63 -19.04 8.31
CA TYR A 419 -5.52 -19.67 7.57
C TYR A 419 -4.38 -20.12 8.51
N PRO A 420 -3.55 -21.09 8.11
CA PRO A 420 -2.34 -21.46 8.85
C PRO A 420 -1.35 -20.30 8.91
N CYS A 421 -0.74 -20.07 10.07
CA CYS A 421 0.16 -18.95 10.28
C CYS A 421 1.63 -19.42 10.32
N PHE A 422 2.53 -18.61 9.75
CA PHE A 422 3.95 -18.96 9.59
C PHE A 422 4.87 -17.78 9.92
N MET A 423 5.92 -17.99 10.70
CA MET A 423 7.13 -17.17 10.58
C MET A 423 7.83 -17.50 9.27
N PRO A 424 8.73 -16.62 8.75
CA PRO A 424 9.59 -17.01 7.65
C PRO A 424 10.38 -18.25 8.03
N ARG A 425 10.36 -19.25 7.16
CA ARG A 425 11.02 -20.54 7.39
C ARG A 425 12.53 -20.38 7.48
N GLU A 426 13.08 -19.56 6.59
CA GLU A 426 14.51 -19.25 6.53
C GLU A 426 14.74 -17.74 6.49
N ILE A 427 15.75 -17.30 7.24
CA ILE A 427 16.23 -15.91 7.24
C ILE A 427 17.72 -15.91 6.93
N THR A 428 18.13 -15.11 5.94
CA THR A 428 19.54 -14.86 5.61
C THR A 428 19.87 -13.40 5.85
N ILE A 429 20.91 -13.13 6.64
CA ILE A 429 21.39 -11.79 6.96
C ILE A 429 22.87 -11.72 6.59
N ASP A 430 23.23 -10.80 5.69
CA ASP A 430 24.61 -10.57 5.26
C ASP A 430 24.91 -9.06 5.23
N GLY A 431 25.82 -8.60 6.07
CA GLY A 431 26.23 -7.18 6.08
C GLY A 431 25.17 -6.27 6.73
N LEU A 432 24.67 -6.64 7.91
CA LEU A 432 23.73 -5.79 8.67
C LEU A 432 24.46 -5.04 9.79
N VAL A 433 24.29 -3.72 9.83
CA VAL A 433 24.74 -2.85 10.94
C VAL A 433 23.56 -2.50 11.83
N ILE A 434 23.62 -2.83 13.12
CA ILE A 434 22.61 -2.48 14.12
C ILE A 434 23.13 -1.32 14.97
N GLU A 435 22.46 -0.16 14.89
CA GLU A 435 22.81 1.05 15.64
C GLU A 435 22.16 1.08 17.02
N ASP A 436 22.56 0.15 17.89
CA ASP A 436 22.06 -0.04 19.25
C ASP A 436 22.79 0.83 20.31
N ARG A 437 23.04 2.10 19.98
CA ARG A 437 23.78 3.01 20.88
C ARG A 437 22.94 3.50 22.08
N ASN A 438 21.63 3.67 21.87
CA ASN A 438 20.71 4.15 22.90
C ASN A 438 19.86 2.98 23.41
N VAL A 439 20.34 2.33 24.47
CA VAL A 439 19.78 1.07 24.99
C VAL A 439 19.51 1.13 26.50
N PRO A 440 18.58 0.31 27.02
CA PRO A 440 18.28 0.26 28.46
C PRO A 440 19.48 -0.14 29.32
N LYS A 441 19.44 0.21 30.62
CA LYS A 441 20.44 -0.24 31.59
C LYS A 441 20.49 -1.78 31.65
N GLY A 442 21.70 -2.34 31.67
CA GLY A 442 21.90 -3.79 31.73
C GLY A 442 21.78 -4.50 30.37
N TYR A 443 21.75 -3.75 29.28
CA TYR A 443 21.70 -4.27 27.91
C TYR A 443 22.76 -5.35 27.61
N GLN A 444 22.31 -6.47 27.07
CA GLN A 444 23.13 -7.64 26.72
C GLN A 444 23.22 -7.89 25.21
N GLY A 445 22.79 -6.94 24.39
CA GLY A 445 22.71 -7.09 22.94
C GLY A 445 21.29 -7.18 22.39
N PRO A 446 21.13 -7.02 21.07
CA PRO A 446 19.84 -7.03 20.41
C PRO A 446 19.34 -8.47 20.25
N PHE A 447 18.03 -8.64 20.08
CA PHE A 447 17.46 -9.94 19.75
C PHE A 447 17.18 -10.05 18.24
N LEU A 448 17.33 -11.25 17.68
CA LEU A 448 16.81 -11.58 16.35
C LEU A 448 15.28 -11.55 16.35
N PHE A 449 14.66 -12.04 17.42
CA PHE A 449 13.21 -12.20 17.51
C PHE A 449 12.64 -11.64 18.81
N THR A 450 11.39 -11.22 18.77
CA THR A 450 10.54 -11.20 19.97
C THR A 450 10.23 -12.63 20.44
N ASP A 451 9.49 -12.77 21.54
CA ASP A 451 8.82 -14.03 21.87
C ASP A 451 7.71 -14.30 20.83
N PRO A 452 7.80 -15.35 20.01
CA PRO A 452 6.81 -15.64 18.99
C PRO A 452 5.45 -16.04 19.56
N ASP A 453 5.38 -16.49 20.81
CA ASP A 453 4.13 -16.84 21.48
C ASP A 453 3.45 -15.62 22.13
N GLY A 454 4.17 -14.48 22.20
CA GLY A 454 3.70 -13.23 22.79
C GLY A 454 3.82 -13.16 24.31
N ALA A 455 3.45 -12.01 24.87
CA ALA A 455 3.60 -11.72 26.31
C ALA A 455 2.66 -12.54 27.22
N SER A 456 1.68 -13.24 26.65
CA SER A 456 0.77 -14.13 27.37
C SER A 456 0.70 -15.43 26.59
N PRO A 457 1.62 -16.38 26.85
CA PRO A 457 1.64 -17.64 26.12
C PRO A 457 0.29 -18.33 26.29
N GLY A 458 -0.28 -18.78 25.18
CA GLY A 458 -1.52 -19.58 25.20
C GLY A 458 -1.35 -20.82 26.08
N GLY A 459 -2.47 -21.38 26.55
CA GLY A 459 -2.45 -22.63 27.30
C GLY A 459 -1.79 -23.77 26.51
N ALA A 460 -1.56 -24.92 27.17
CA ALA A 460 -0.92 -26.08 26.54
C ALA A 460 -1.60 -26.53 25.23
N ASN A 461 -2.90 -26.27 25.09
CA ASN A 461 -3.65 -26.50 23.86
C ASN A 461 -3.58 -25.26 22.94
N ARG A 462 -3.02 -25.42 21.74
CA ARG A 462 -2.96 -24.38 20.68
C ARG A 462 -3.72 -24.86 19.46
N PRO A 463 -5.03 -24.60 19.35
CA PRO A 463 -5.85 -25.11 18.25
C PRO A 463 -5.43 -24.58 16.87
N PHE A 464 -4.77 -23.43 16.82
CA PHE A 464 -4.26 -22.81 15.59
C PHE A 464 -2.75 -22.63 15.69
N PRO A 465 -1.95 -23.72 15.56
CA PRO A 465 -0.52 -23.67 15.79
C PRO A 465 0.19 -22.70 14.83
N TYR A 466 1.23 -22.04 15.36
CA TYR A 466 2.07 -21.12 14.62
C TYR A 466 3.37 -21.82 14.20
N ALA A 467 3.62 -21.93 12.90
CA ALA A 467 4.85 -22.52 12.38
C ALA A 467 6.01 -21.53 12.54
N LEU A 468 7.06 -21.93 13.26
CA LEU A 468 8.16 -21.04 13.62
C LEU A 468 9.32 -21.12 12.61
N THR A 469 10.20 -20.11 12.64
CA THR A 469 11.43 -20.09 11.84
C THR A 469 12.30 -21.31 12.17
N GLU A 470 12.77 -21.99 11.13
CA GLU A 470 13.61 -23.19 11.26
C GLU A 470 15.10 -22.82 11.24
N ARG A 471 15.49 -21.83 10.43
CA ARG A 471 16.90 -21.50 10.19
C ARG A 471 17.16 -20.01 10.05
N VAL A 472 18.25 -19.56 10.67
CA VAL A 472 18.84 -18.23 10.47
C VAL A 472 20.30 -18.37 10.10
N THR A 473 20.72 -17.71 9.02
CA THR A 473 22.13 -17.60 8.62
C THR A 473 22.60 -16.16 8.81
N LEU A 474 23.67 -15.97 9.59
CA LEU A 474 24.27 -14.67 9.86
C LEU A 474 25.67 -14.58 9.24
N ARG A 475 25.92 -13.49 8.53
CA ARG A 475 27.21 -13.10 7.95
C ARG A 475 27.41 -11.60 8.14
N ASN A 476 28.61 -11.19 8.52
CA ASN A 476 29.00 -9.78 8.61
C ASN A 476 27.99 -8.90 9.39
N VAL A 477 27.44 -9.41 10.49
CA VAL A 477 26.49 -8.65 11.30
C VAL A 477 27.23 -7.97 12.44
N THR A 478 27.03 -6.66 12.59
CA THR A 478 27.72 -5.84 13.59
C THR A 478 26.75 -4.98 14.38
N THR A 479 27.13 -4.69 15.62
CA THR A 479 26.39 -3.81 16.52
C THR A 479 27.28 -2.63 16.92
N SER A 480 26.74 -1.42 16.96
CA SER A 480 27.47 -0.25 17.43
C SER A 480 27.87 -0.32 18.91
N SER A 481 27.14 -1.07 19.73
CA SER A 481 27.46 -1.33 21.13
C SER A 481 28.59 -2.36 21.35
N GLY A 482 28.98 -3.09 20.30
CA GLY A 482 29.88 -4.24 20.38
C GLY A 482 29.29 -5.48 21.07
N LYS A 483 27.98 -5.50 21.38
CA LYS A 483 27.31 -6.65 21.99
C LYS A 483 26.94 -7.71 20.96
N THR A 484 27.00 -8.97 21.36
CA THR A 484 26.58 -10.07 20.49
C THR A 484 25.06 -10.11 20.33
N ILE A 485 24.62 -10.60 19.18
CA ILE A 485 23.21 -10.81 18.91
C ILE A 485 22.70 -12.00 19.71
N ARG A 486 21.48 -11.89 20.22
CA ARG A 486 20.75 -12.94 20.93
C ARG A 486 19.62 -13.46 20.06
N THR A 487 19.20 -14.71 20.24
CA THR A 487 18.14 -15.30 19.43
C THR A 487 16.75 -14.74 19.79
N SER A 488 16.16 -15.20 20.89
CA SER A 488 14.86 -14.75 21.40
C SER A 488 14.88 -14.78 22.94
N PRO A 489 14.03 -13.99 23.62
CA PRO A 489 13.77 -14.20 25.04
C PRO A 489 13.12 -15.57 25.36
N ASP A 490 12.51 -16.26 24.39
CA ASP A 490 11.90 -17.58 24.60
C ASP A 490 12.90 -18.74 24.48
N ALA A 491 13.10 -19.49 25.58
CA ALA A 491 14.02 -20.62 25.63
C ALA A 491 13.55 -21.81 24.76
N GLY A 492 12.24 -22.04 24.65
CA GLY A 492 11.70 -23.16 23.89
C GLY A 492 11.91 -22.97 22.37
N PHE A 493 11.77 -21.75 21.88
CA PHE A 493 12.09 -21.37 20.51
C PHE A 493 13.61 -21.41 20.26
N ASN A 494 14.42 -20.92 21.20
CA ASN A 494 15.88 -20.98 21.10
C ASN A 494 16.41 -22.41 20.89
N ALA A 495 15.76 -23.43 21.48
CA ALA A 495 16.13 -24.83 21.31
C ALA A 495 15.75 -25.43 19.94
N ARG A 496 14.86 -24.77 19.19
CA ARG A 496 14.32 -25.27 17.91
C ARG A 496 14.93 -24.60 16.69
N VAL A 497 15.23 -23.30 16.77
CA VAL A 497 15.78 -22.55 15.63
C VAL A 497 17.25 -22.85 15.45
N ARG A 498 17.65 -23.20 14.22
CA ARG A 498 19.05 -23.42 13.87
C ARG A 498 19.72 -22.11 13.48
N LEU A 499 20.62 -21.63 14.33
CA LEU A 499 21.49 -20.50 14.03
C LEU A 499 22.78 -20.99 13.35
N VAL A 500 23.11 -20.40 12.19
CA VAL A 500 24.36 -20.64 11.47
C VAL A 500 25.11 -19.32 11.35
N GLU A 501 26.22 -19.21 12.07
CA GLU A 501 27.11 -18.06 11.98
C GLU A 501 28.28 -18.41 11.06
N SER A 502 28.57 -17.53 10.11
CA SER A 502 29.74 -17.64 9.24
C SER A 502 30.44 -16.29 9.24
N ASN A 503 31.75 -16.34 9.53
CA ASN A 503 32.63 -15.17 9.51
C ASN A 503 32.90 -14.69 8.09
#